data_AF-A0A953RDV6-F1
#
_entry.id   AF-A0A953RDV6-F1
#
_cell.length_a   1.000
_cell.length_b   1.000
_cell.length_c   1.000
_cell.angle_alpha   90.00
_cell.angle_beta   90.00
_cell.angle_gamma   90.00
#
_symmetry.space_group_name_H-M   'P 1'
#
loop_
_entity.id
_entity.type
_entity.pdbx_description
1 polymer ?
#
loop_
_entity_poly.entity_id
_entity_poly.type
_entity_poly.pdbx_seq_one_letter_code
_entity_poly.pdbx_strand_id
1 'polypeptide(L)' 'MHDLGSLTLEDAIGRHRGEAREVRAQFRALTTAQQQQLIVFLKSL' A
#
# COMPACT_ATOMS: atom_id res chain seq x y z
N MET A 1 7.60 -7.76 0.99
CA MET A 1 7.32 -9.00 1.75
C MET A 1 6.99 -10.08 0.73
N HIS A 2 7.74 -11.18 0.71
CA HIS A 2 7.52 -12.30 -0.23
C HIS A 2 6.99 -13.54 0.52
N ASP A 3 6.32 -13.31 1.65
CA ASP A 3 5.82 -14.32 2.59
C ASP A 3 4.40 -14.80 2.24
N LEU A 4 3.84 -14.37 1.11
CA LEU A 4 2.45 -14.60 0.68
C LEU A 4 1.39 -14.19 1.71
N GLY A 5 1.76 -13.36 2.70
CA GLY A 5 0.88 -13.02 3.83
C GLY A 5 -0.01 -11.79 3.60
N SER A 6 0.11 -11.12 2.45
CA SER A 6 -0.69 -9.93 2.13
C SER A 6 -1.78 -10.32 1.14
N LEU A 7 -3.04 -10.26 1.58
CA LEU A 7 -4.19 -10.69 0.77
C LEU A 7 -4.79 -9.54 -0.06
N THR A 8 -4.37 -8.31 0.24
CA THR A 8 -4.75 -7.10 -0.47
C THR A 8 -3.53 -6.23 -0.76
N LEU A 9 -3.66 -5.29 -1.71
CA LEU A 9 -2.61 -4.33 -2.01
C LEU A 9 -2.39 -3.38 -0.82
N GLU A 10 -3.46 -3.01 -0.13
CA GLU A 10 -3.46 -2.22 1.09
C GLU A 10 -2.66 -2.92 2.21
N ASP A 11 -2.87 -4.22 2.40
CA ASP A 11 -2.10 -5.03 3.34
C ASP A 11 -0.62 -5.11 2.95
N ALA A 12 -0.34 -5.26 1.65
CA ALA A 12 1.02 -5.32 1.13
C ALA A 12 1.78 -4.00 1.39
N ILE A 13 1.13 -2.85 1.13
CA ILE A 13 1.66 -1.51 1.41
C ILE A 13 1.84 -1.31 2.92
N GLY A 14 0.87 -1.73 3.73
CA GLY A 14 0.91 -1.60 5.19
C GLY A 14 1.95 -2.48 5.89
N ARG A 15 2.18 -3.70 5.38
CA ARG A 15 3.16 -4.66 5.91
C ARG A 15 4.57 -4.42 5.40
N HIS A 16 4.76 -3.51 4.45
CA HIS A 16 6.08 -3.17 3.95
C HIS A 16 6.91 -2.52 5.09
N ARG A 17 8.06 -3.13 5.38
CA ARG A 17 9.03 -2.68 6.40
C ARG A 17 10.34 -2.28 5.72
N GLY A 18 11.29 -1.76 6.50
CA GLY A 18 12.59 -1.33 6.00
C GLY A 18 12.50 0.00 5.23
N GLU A 19 13.06 0.03 4.03
CA GLU A 19 13.14 1.23 3.18
C GLU A 19 11.75 1.77 2.79
N ALA A 20 10.71 0.94 2.81
CA ALA A 20 9.33 1.35 2.51
C ALA A 20 8.61 2.04 3.69
N ARG A 21 9.30 2.33 4.80
CA ARG A 21 8.68 2.97 5.97
C ARG A 21 8.05 4.32 5.63
N GLU A 22 8.72 5.14 4.81
CA GLU A 22 8.23 6.45 4.40
C GLU A 22 7.04 6.33 3.45
N VAL A 23 7.12 5.44 2.46
CA VAL A 23 6.02 5.15 1.53
C VAL A 23 4.76 4.74 2.29
N ARG A 24 4.90 3.88 3.31
CA ARG A 24 3.78 3.49 4.17
C ARG A 24 3.20 4.66 4.96
N ALA A 25 4.06 5.55 5.48
CA ALA A 25 3.59 6.73 6.20
C ALA A 25 2.82 7.68 5.28
N GLN A 26 3.31 7.89 4.05
CA GLN A 26 2.64 8.70 3.03
C GLN A 26 1.31 8.08 2.62
N PHE A 27 1.25 6.76 2.39
CA PHE A 27 0.00 6.07 2.09
C PHE A 27 -1.05 6.27 3.18
N ARG A 28 -0.66 6.18 4.46
CA ARG A 28 -1.55 6.42 5.60
C ARG A 28 -2.00 7.89 5.74
N ALA A 29 -1.21 8.83 5.24
CA ALA A 29 -1.55 10.25 5.24
C ALA A 29 -2.54 10.64 4.13
N LEU A 30 -2.75 9.78 3.14
CA LEU A 30 -3.75 9.99 2.09
C LEU A 30 -5.17 9.90 2.67
N THR A 31 -6.06 10.71 2.12
CA THR A 31 -7.50 10.53 2.33
C THR A 31 -7.97 9.18 1.78
N THR A 32 -9.10 8.67 2.27
CA THR A 32 -9.68 7.41 1.80
C THR A 32 -9.89 7.38 0.28
N ALA A 33 -10.34 8.49 -0.31
CA ALA A 33 -10.53 8.60 -1.75
C ALA A 33 -9.20 8.50 -2.53
N GLN A 34 -8.14 9.13 -2.03
CA GLN A 34 -6.81 9.06 -2.65
C GLN A 34 -6.19 7.67 -2.53
N GLN A 35 -6.36 6.99 -1.38
CA GLN A 35 -5.93 5.61 -1.23
C GLN A 35 -6.65 4.72 -2.25
N GLN A 36 -7.96 4.87 -2.41
CA GLN A 36 -8.74 4.11 -3.40
C GLN A 36 -8.29 4.37 -4.83
N GLN A 37 -8.03 5.63 -5.20
CA GLN A 37 -7.50 5.98 -6.53
C GLN A 37 -6.15 5.31 -6.79
N LEU A 38 -5.25 5.33 -5.81
CA LEU A 38 -3.95 4.66 -5.91
C LEU A 38 -4.12 3.14 -6.09
N ILE A 39 -5.02 2.51 -5.33
CA ILE A 39 -5.30 1.07 -5.46
C ILE A 39 -5.89 0.73 -6.82
N VAL A 40 -6.80 1.57 -7.36
CA VAL A 40 -7.33 1.41 -8.72
C VAL A 40 -6.23 1.52 -9.75
N PHE A 41 -5.34 2.51 -9.62
CA PHE A 41 -4.19 2.65 -10.51
C PHE A 41 -3.29 1.41 -10.47
N LEU A 42 -2.91 0.92 -9.28
CA LEU A 42 -2.08 -0.27 -9.12
C LEU A 42 -2.71 -1.55 -9.69
N LYS A 43 -4.04 -1.66 -9.70
CA LYS A 43 -4.77 -2.78 -10.31
C LYS A 43 -4.79 -2.75 -11.85
N SER A 44 -4.35 -1.65 -12.46
CA SER A 44 -4.31 -1.50 -13.92
C SER A 44 -2.95 -1.81 -14.55
N LEU A 45 -1.94 -2.12 -13.72
CA LEU A 45 -0.59 -2.53 -14.12
C LEU A 45 -0.53 -4.05 -14.34
#